data_AF-A0A937I3A6-F1
#
_entry.id   AF-A0A937I3A6-F1
#
_cell.length_a   1.000
_cell.length_b   1.000
_cell.length_c   1.000
_cell.angle_alpha   90.00
_cell.angle_beta   90.00
_cell.angle_gamma   90.00
#
_symmetry.space_group_name_H-M   'P 1'
#
loop_
_entity.id
_entity.type
_entity.pdbx_description
1 polymer ?
#
loop_
_entity_poly.entity_id
_entity_poly.type
_entity_poly.pdbx_seq_one_letter_code
_entity_poly.pdbx_strand_id
1 'polypeptide(L)'
;MKIQIFSVGGTIDKIYFDAKSSYEVGPPNISEIIEGLHLNPEFTVTSLMQKDSLEMSDEDRQTVKQAVKACHADKIIITHGTDTMVATASVLAEIPEKTIVLTGALQPALFKNSDAMFNIGAAITAVQTLKPGVYVTMNGQVFAHDRVRKDVEQNRFVSL
;
A
#
# COMPACT_ATOMS: atom_id res chain seq x y z
N MET A 1 19.14 0.55 7.13
CA MET A 1 18.39 -0.54 6.46
C MET A 1 17.53 0.09 5.38
N LYS A 2 17.43 -0.51 4.20
CA LYS A 2 16.69 0.07 3.07
C LYS A 2 15.31 -0.56 2.92
N ILE A 3 14.28 0.26 2.73
CA ILE A 3 12.91 -0.18 2.43
C ILE A 3 12.49 0.46 1.10
N GLN A 4 12.15 -0.38 0.13
CA GLN A 4 11.57 0.10 -1.12
C GLN A 4 10.06 0.30 -0.94
N ILE A 5 9.55 1.43 -1.41
CA ILE A 5 8.13 1.75 -1.44
C ILE A 5 7.71 1.87 -2.90
N PHE A 6 6.69 1.13 -3.30
CA PHE A 6 6.00 1.31 -4.57
C PHE A 6 4.62 1.91 -4.32
N SER A 7 4.29 3.03 -4.95
CA SER A 7 2.90 3.52 -4.95
C SER A 7 2.21 3.16 -6.25
N VAL A 8 0.96 2.72 -6.13
CA VAL A 8 0.05 2.53 -7.26
C VAL A 8 -1.21 3.39 -7.16
N GLY A 9 -1.26 4.29 -6.18
CA GLY A 9 -2.38 5.19 -5.94
C GLY A 9 -3.40 4.69 -4.92
N GLY A 10 -4.68 4.85 -5.23
CA GLY A 10 -5.80 4.56 -4.33
C GLY A 10 -6.19 5.73 -3.42
N THR A 11 -7.13 5.46 -2.51
CA THR A 11 -7.70 6.49 -1.63
C THR A 11 -6.64 7.24 -0.81
N ILE A 12 -5.57 6.57 -0.39
CA ILE A 12 -4.47 7.20 0.36
C ILE A 12 -3.85 8.41 -0.37
N ASP A 13 -3.83 8.37 -1.70
CA ASP A 13 -3.25 9.39 -2.57
C ASP A 13 -4.32 10.32 -3.19
N LYS A 14 -5.61 10.21 -2.81
CA LYS A 14 -6.69 11.04 -3.40
C LYS A 14 -6.56 12.51 -3.03
N ILE A 15 -6.76 13.38 -4.03
CA ILE A 15 -6.84 14.84 -3.91
C ILE A 15 -8.24 15.29 -4.33
N TYR A 16 -8.88 16.14 -3.52
CA TYR A 16 -10.21 16.68 -3.78
C TYR A 16 -10.14 18.14 -4.22
N PHE A 17 -10.87 18.49 -5.27
CA PHE A 17 -11.00 19.86 -5.75
C PHE A 17 -12.36 20.46 -5.37
N ASP A 18 -12.31 21.55 -4.61
CA ASP A 18 -13.46 22.28 -4.08
C ASP A 18 -14.45 22.74 -5.18
N ALA A 19 -13.94 23.19 -6.33
CA ALA A 19 -14.74 23.82 -7.37
C ALA A 19 -15.54 22.84 -8.25
N LYS A 20 -15.22 21.54 -8.24
CA LYS A 20 -15.79 20.58 -9.21
C LYS A 20 -16.38 19.31 -8.60
N SER A 21 -16.30 19.12 -7.27
CA SER A 21 -16.66 17.85 -6.63
C SER A 21 -16.02 16.61 -7.30
N SER A 22 -14.88 16.83 -7.96
CA SER A 22 -14.09 15.81 -8.63
C SER A 22 -12.87 15.49 -7.77
N TYR A 23 -12.40 14.25 -7.86
CA TYR A 23 -11.14 13.84 -7.27
C TYR A 23 -10.21 13.29 -8.35
N GLU A 24 -8.93 13.26 -8.01
CA GLU A 24 -7.92 12.52 -8.75
C GLU A 24 -7.02 11.75 -7.77
N VAL A 25 -6.32 10.75 -8.28
CA VAL A 25 -5.28 10.06 -7.51
C VAL A 25 -3.96 10.78 -7.79
N GLY A 26 -3.40 11.40 -6.77
CA GLY A 26 -2.24 12.28 -6.85
C GLY A 26 -0.90 11.56 -6.70
N PRO A 27 0.19 12.33 -6.49
CA PRO A 27 1.49 11.77 -6.14
C PRO A 27 1.45 11.01 -4.80
N PRO A 28 2.44 10.14 -4.53
CA PRO A 28 2.47 9.33 -3.31
C PRO A 28 2.59 10.21 -2.06
N ASN A 29 1.51 10.31 -1.27
CA ASN A 29 1.51 11.07 -0.02
C ASN A 29 2.44 10.45 1.04
N ILE A 30 2.76 9.16 0.89
CA ILE A 30 3.69 8.46 1.79
C ILE A 30 5.06 9.13 1.84
N SER A 31 5.54 9.76 0.76
CA SER A 31 6.83 10.47 0.73
C SER A 31 6.85 11.65 1.71
N GLU A 32 5.84 12.51 1.66
CA GLU A 32 5.74 13.66 2.56
C GLU A 32 5.58 13.21 4.03
N ILE A 33 4.78 12.16 4.25
CA ILE A 33 4.57 11.60 5.59
C ILE A 33 5.88 11.10 6.19
N ILE A 34 6.70 10.33 5.45
CA ILE A 34 7.95 9.79 5.99
C ILE A 34 9.02 10.87 6.17
N GLU A 35 9.07 11.88 5.28
CA GLU A 35 10.00 13.02 5.40
C GLU A 35 9.70 13.87 6.63
N GLY A 36 8.42 13.95 7.04
CA GLY A 36 7.99 14.64 8.26
C GLY A 36 8.27 13.88 9.57
N LEU A 37 8.81 12.66 9.52
CA LEU A 37 9.02 11.80 10.69
C LEU A 37 10.50 11.47 10.91
N HIS A 38 10.90 11.37 12.18
CA HIS A 38 12.25 10.93 12.54
C HIS A 38 12.34 9.39 12.57
N LEU A 39 12.50 8.78 11.40
CA LEU A 39 12.59 7.33 11.22
C LEU A 39 14.02 6.87 10.94
N ASN A 40 14.38 5.68 11.43
CA ASN A 40 15.71 5.09 11.23
C ASN A 40 15.97 4.42 9.85
N PRO A 41 14.98 3.81 9.18
CA PRO A 41 15.20 3.20 7.87
C PRO A 41 15.45 4.25 6.77
N GLU A 42 16.20 3.86 5.75
CA GLU A 42 16.31 4.59 4.49
C GLU A 42 15.17 4.14 3.57
N PHE A 43 14.46 5.09 2.99
CA PHE A 43 13.33 4.82 2.10
C PHE A 43 13.66 5.21 0.66
N THR A 44 13.19 4.42 -0.29
CA THR A 44 13.15 4.79 -1.71
C THR A 44 11.72 4.66 -2.17
N VAL A 45 11.12 5.76 -2.63
CA VAL A 45 9.74 5.78 -3.11
C VAL A 45 9.73 5.81 -4.63
N THR A 46 8.97 4.92 -5.24
CA THR A 46 8.78 4.85 -6.69
C THR A 46 7.28 4.79 -7.00
N SER A 47 6.78 5.81 -7.68
CA SER A 47 5.40 5.81 -8.18
C SER A 47 5.34 4.96 -9.45
N LEU A 48 4.64 3.84 -9.41
CA LEU A 48 4.43 2.98 -10.59
C LEU A 48 3.23 3.44 -11.40
N MET A 49 2.19 3.96 -10.73
CA MET A 49 0.96 4.46 -11.32
C MET A 49 0.16 5.28 -10.30
N GLN A 50 -0.88 5.96 -10.75
CA GLN A 50 -1.80 6.76 -9.94
C GLN A 50 -3.24 6.38 -10.29
N LYS A 51 -3.67 5.19 -9.87
CA LYS A 51 -4.98 4.64 -10.26
C LYS A 51 -5.90 4.46 -9.06
N ASP A 52 -7.21 4.53 -9.30
CA ASP A 52 -8.18 3.95 -8.38
C ASP A 52 -8.07 2.42 -8.47
N SER A 53 -8.13 1.72 -7.34
CA SER A 53 -7.97 0.26 -7.33
C SER A 53 -9.03 -0.47 -8.14
N LEU A 54 -10.22 0.11 -8.28
CA LEU A 54 -11.30 -0.45 -9.10
C LEU A 54 -11.01 -0.37 -10.60
N GLU A 55 -10.11 0.52 -11.03
CA GLU A 55 -9.70 0.69 -12.43
C GLU A 55 -8.42 -0.07 -12.76
N MET A 56 -7.80 -0.71 -11.77
CA MET A 56 -6.54 -1.42 -11.92
C MET A 56 -6.77 -2.79 -12.58
N SER A 57 -6.13 -3.04 -13.73
CA SER A 57 -6.26 -4.28 -14.50
C SER A 57 -5.25 -5.36 -14.07
N ASP A 58 -5.33 -6.55 -14.68
CA ASP A 58 -4.35 -7.61 -14.44
C ASP A 58 -2.96 -7.24 -14.99
N GLU A 59 -2.88 -6.51 -16.10
CA GLU A 59 -1.63 -5.98 -16.65
C GLU A 59 -0.97 -4.98 -15.69
N ASP A 60 -1.76 -4.16 -15.00
CA ASP A 60 -1.26 -3.28 -13.95
C ASP A 60 -0.67 -4.09 -12.79
N ARG A 61 -1.33 -5.17 -12.37
CA ARG A 61 -0.80 -6.07 -11.32
C ARG A 61 0.49 -6.76 -11.77
N GLN A 62 0.57 -7.15 -13.04
CA GLN A 62 1.82 -7.68 -13.58
C GLN A 62 2.93 -6.63 -13.58
N THR A 63 2.62 -5.37 -13.87
CA THR A 63 3.59 -4.27 -13.79
C THR A 63 4.15 -4.13 -12.38
N VAL A 64 3.29 -4.17 -11.35
CA VAL A 64 3.71 -4.21 -9.95
C VAL A 64 4.59 -5.44 -9.67
N LYS A 65 4.16 -6.64 -10.10
CA LYS A 65 4.93 -7.88 -9.91
C LYS A 65 6.32 -7.78 -10.52
N GLN A 66 6.45 -7.24 -11.73
CA GLN A 66 7.75 -7.08 -12.40
C GLN A 66 8.63 -6.06 -11.69
N ALA A 67 8.08 -4.92 -11.24
CA ALA A 67 8.84 -3.95 -10.46
C ALA A 67 9.37 -4.54 -9.15
N VAL A 68 8.55 -5.31 -8.43
CA VAL A 68 8.95 -6.01 -7.20
C VAL A 68 10.02 -7.06 -7.48
N LYS A 69 9.90 -7.85 -8.56
CA LYS A 69 10.91 -8.85 -8.96
C LYS A 69 12.25 -8.22 -9.35
N ALA A 70 12.21 -7.11 -10.08
CA ALA A 70 13.40 -6.38 -10.52
C ALA A 70 14.09 -5.62 -9.38
N CYS A 71 13.37 -5.35 -8.28
CA CYS A 71 13.92 -4.64 -7.14
C CYS A 71 14.93 -5.50 -6.36
N HIS A 72 16.10 -4.94 -6.08
CA HIS A 72 17.12 -5.59 -5.25
C HIS A 72 16.77 -5.63 -3.76
N ALA A 73 15.88 -4.75 -3.28
CA ALA A 73 15.46 -4.74 -1.89
C ALA A 73 14.63 -5.99 -1.55
N ASP A 74 14.82 -6.53 -0.36
CA ASP A 74 14.08 -7.64 0.23
C ASP A 74 12.88 -7.16 1.08
N LYS A 75 12.88 -5.89 1.50
CA LYS A 75 11.82 -5.25 2.28
C LYS A 75 11.07 -4.23 1.42
N ILE A 76 9.81 -4.54 1.11
CA ILE A 76 9.00 -3.79 0.17
C ILE A 76 7.66 -3.42 0.81
N ILE A 77 7.29 -2.15 0.70
CA ILE A 77 5.95 -1.65 1.01
C ILE A 77 5.27 -1.25 -0.29
N ILE A 78 3.99 -1.54 -0.41
CA ILE A 78 3.17 -1.09 -1.55
C ILE A 78 1.98 -0.30 -1.03
N THR A 79 1.90 0.99 -1.36
CA THR A 79 0.69 1.79 -1.11
C THR A 79 -0.31 1.58 -2.24
N HIS A 80 -1.53 1.16 -1.88
CA HIS A 80 -2.52 0.67 -2.83
C HIS A 80 -3.95 1.07 -2.41
N GLY A 81 -4.85 1.20 -3.39
CA GLY A 81 -6.29 1.37 -3.13
C GLY A 81 -6.92 0.11 -2.52
N THR A 82 -7.87 0.27 -1.61
CA THR A 82 -8.28 -0.84 -0.73
C THR A 82 -9.15 -1.90 -1.39
N ASP A 83 -9.84 -1.58 -2.50
CA ASP A 83 -10.86 -2.46 -3.05
C ASP A 83 -10.29 -3.71 -3.72
N THR A 84 -9.16 -3.58 -4.42
CA THR A 84 -8.52 -4.70 -5.14
C THR A 84 -7.13 -5.06 -4.61
N MET A 85 -6.72 -4.47 -3.47
CA MET A 85 -5.41 -4.70 -2.85
C MET A 85 -5.10 -6.19 -2.62
N VAL A 86 -6.08 -6.98 -2.16
CA VAL A 86 -5.90 -8.42 -1.89
C VAL A 86 -5.64 -9.20 -3.19
N ALA A 87 -6.22 -8.78 -4.31
CA ALA A 87 -5.95 -9.38 -5.61
C ALA A 87 -4.50 -9.12 -6.04
N THR A 88 -4.01 -7.89 -5.90
CA THR A 88 -2.59 -7.57 -6.14
C THR A 88 -1.67 -8.34 -5.20
N ALA A 89 -2.01 -8.45 -3.92
CA ALA A 89 -1.24 -9.24 -2.94
C ALA A 89 -1.10 -10.70 -3.38
N SER A 90 -2.17 -11.29 -3.91
CA SER A 90 -2.19 -12.68 -4.36
C SER A 90 -1.27 -12.92 -5.57
N VAL A 91 -1.20 -11.97 -6.51
CA VAL A 91 -0.28 -12.02 -7.66
C VAL A 91 1.20 -12.00 -7.25
N LEU A 92 1.50 -11.37 -6.11
CA LEU A 92 2.85 -11.21 -5.56
C LEU A 92 3.31 -12.40 -4.71
N ALA A 93 2.39 -13.28 -4.29
CA ALA A 93 2.66 -14.38 -3.36
C ALA A 93 3.77 -15.35 -3.81
N GLU A 94 3.98 -15.45 -5.13
CA GLU A 94 4.99 -16.33 -5.73
C GLU A 94 6.41 -15.75 -5.71
N ILE A 95 6.61 -14.52 -5.22
CA ILE A 95 7.94 -13.90 -5.20
C ILE A 95 8.69 -14.39 -3.95
N PRO A 96 9.73 -15.21 -4.09
CA PRO A 96 10.44 -15.77 -2.94
C PRO A 96 11.35 -14.70 -2.30
N GLU A 97 11.77 -14.98 -1.07
CA GLU A 97 12.85 -14.24 -0.36
C GLU A 97 12.61 -12.74 -0.11
N LYS A 98 11.39 -12.24 -0.36
CA LYS A 98 11.01 -10.85 -0.08
C LYS A 98 9.90 -10.78 0.96
N THR A 99 9.98 -9.78 1.84
CA THR A 99 8.89 -9.37 2.73
C THR A 99 8.16 -8.22 2.08
N ILE A 100 6.93 -8.46 1.63
CA ILE A 100 6.13 -7.49 0.88
C ILE A 100 4.89 -7.17 1.71
N VAL A 101 4.72 -5.90 2.05
CA VAL A 101 3.56 -5.43 2.83
C VAL A 101 2.76 -4.44 2.00
N LEU A 102 1.51 -4.80 1.69
CA LEU A 102 0.55 -3.90 1.07
C LEU A 102 -0.20 -3.14 2.16
N THR A 103 -0.37 -1.84 1.95
CA THR A 103 -1.11 -0.96 2.85
C THR A 103 -1.86 0.10 2.06
N GLY A 104 -2.83 0.73 2.69
CA GLY A 104 -3.64 1.78 2.07
C GLY A 104 -4.32 2.60 3.14
N ALA A 105 -5.39 3.29 2.75
CA ALA A 105 -6.20 4.07 3.66
C ALA A 105 -7.65 4.06 3.21
N LEU A 106 -8.56 4.13 4.19
CA LEU A 106 -10.00 4.27 3.96
C LEU A 106 -10.40 5.73 3.77
N GLN A 107 -9.53 6.66 4.19
CA GLN A 107 -9.65 8.09 3.93
C GLN A 107 -8.37 8.65 3.29
N PRO A 108 -8.45 9.73 2.51
CA PRO A 108 -7.26 10.38 1.95
C PRO A 108 -6.24 10.75 3.01
N ALA A 109 -4.96 10.61 2.72
CA ALA A 109 -3.90 10.91 3.70
C ALA A 109 -3.93 12.36 4.19
N LEU A 110 -4.39 13.29 3.35
CA LEU A 110 -4.48 14.73 3.67
C LEU A 110 -5.63 15.06 4.64
N PHE A 111 -6.51 14.11 4.98
CA PHE A 111 -7.60 14.35 5.91
C PHE A 111 -7.13 14.21 7.35
N LYS A 112 -7.55 15.13 8.23
CA LYS A 112 -7.15 15.16 9.65
C LYS A 112 -7.38 13.83 10.40
N ASN A 113 -8.45 13.12 10.07
CA ASN A 113 -8.82 11.87 10.73
C ASN A 113 -8.48 10.62 9.89
N SER A 114 -7.54 10.76 8.95
CA SER A 114 -7.13 9.66 8.07
C SER A 114 -6.44 8.54 8.84
N ASP A 115 -6.73 7.30 8.44
CA ASP A 115 -6.04 6.10 8.90
C ASP A 115 -4.68 5.88 8.21
N ALA A 116 -4.33 6.70 7.20
CA ALA A 116 -3.12 6.55 6.39
C ALA A 116 -1.83 6.50 7.22
N MET A 117 -1.62 7.47 8.12
CA MET A 117 -0.39 7.55 8.92
C MET A 117 -0.21 6.31 9.81
N PHE A 118 -1.30 5.84 10.43
CA PHE A 118 -1.29 4.64 11.24
C PHE A 118 -0.96 3.40 10.39
N ASN A 119 -1.64 3.23 9.25
CA ASN A 119 -1.45 2.08 8.36
C ASN A 119 -0.04 2.07 7.74
N ILE A 120 0.54 3.23 7.45
CA ILE A 120 1.94 3.37 6.99
C ILE A 120 2.90 2.95 8.11
N GLY A 121 2.71 3.44 9.34
CA GLY A 121 3.54 3.04 10.48
C GLY A 121 3.47 1.53 10.77
N ALA A 122 2.28 0.94 10.65
CA ALA A 122 2.09 -0.50 10.75
C ALA A 122 2.84 -1.25 9.63
N ALA A 123 2.76 -0.79 8.38
CA ALA A 123 3.47 -1.40 7.26
C ALA A 123 5.00 -1.34 7.42
N ILE A 124 5.52 -0.20 7.85
CA ILE A 124 6.95 -0.01 8.14
C ILE A 124 7.39 -0.97 9.24
N THR A 125 6.61 -1.16 10.30
CA THR A 125 6.97 -2.12 11.36
C THR A 125 6.87 -3.57 10.90
N ALA A 126 5.81 -3.91 10.16
CA ALA A 126 5.56 -5.27 9.66
C ALA A 126 6.67 -5.73 8.70
N VAL A 127 7.07 -4.89 7.73
CA VAL A 127 8.09 -5.27 6.73
C VAL A 127 9.46 -5.53 7.36
N GLN A 128 9.73 -4.93 8.53
CA GLN A 128 10.97 -5.11 9.26
C GLN A 128 10.99 -6.41 10.08
N THR A 129 9.84 -6.79 10.65
CA THR A 129 9.74 -7.81 11.70
C THR A 129 9.25 -9.17 11.20
N LEU A 130 8.52 -9.19 10.09
CA LEU A 130 8.00 -10.42 9.49
C LEU A 130 9.07 -11.14 8.66
N LYS A 131 8.86 -12.45 8.49
CA LYS A 131 9.63 -13.29 7.58
C LYS A 131 9.23 -12.98 6.13
N PRO A 132 10.04 -13.42 5.14
CA PRO A 132 9.62 -13.36 3.73
C PRO A 132 8.22 -13.93 3.51
N GLY A 133 7.42 -13.21 2.74
CA GLY A 133 6.00 -13.44 2.55
C GLY A 133 5.27 -12.16 2.12
N VAL A 134 3.99 -12.31 1.74
CA VAL A 134 3.13 -11.19 1.35
C VAL A 134 2.05 -10.95 2.40
N TYR A 135 1.94 -9.71 2.84
CA TYR A 135 1.06 -9.31 3.93
C TYR A 135 0.24 -8.07 3.58
N VAL A 136 -0.89 -7.91 4.26
CA VAL A 136 -1.71 -6.70 4.23
C VAL A 136 -1.74 -6.10 5.63
N THR A 137 -1.49 -4.80 5.76
CA THR A 137 -1.66 -4.06 7.01
C THR A 137 -2.79 -3.06 6.88
N MET A 138 -3.92 -3.35 7.52
CA MET A 138 -5.10 -2.48 7.51
C MET A 138 -5.85 -2.67 8.84
N ASN A 139 -6.59 -1.65 9.27
CA ASN A 139 -7.49 -1.74 10.43
C ASN A 139 -6.82 -2.25 11.73
N GLY A 140 -5.56 -1.87 11.98
CA GLY A 140 -4.86 -2.26 13.22
C GLY A 140 -4.31 -3.69 13.23
N GLN A 141 -4.38 -4.40 12.11
CA GLN A 141 -3.98 -5.81 12.02
C GLN A 141 -3.02 -6.05 10.87
N VAL A 142 -2.24 -7.12 10.99
CA VAL A 142 -1.43 -7.66 9.91
C VAL A 142 -2.02 -9.00 9.50
N PHE A 143 -2.26 -9.17 8.21
CA PHE A 143 -2.82 -10.39 7.65
C PHE A 143 -1.88 -10.99 6.62
N ALA A 144 -1.80 -12.32 6.54
CA ALA A 144 -1.26 -12.98 5.37
C ALA A 144 -2.19 -12.75 4.17
N HIS A 145 -1.63 -12.62 2.96
CA HIS A 145 -2.40 -12.29 1.75
C HIS A 145 -3.56 -13.27 1.47
N ASP A 146 -3.43 -14.54 1.90
CA ASP A 146 -4.38 -15.63 1.71
C ASP A 146 -5.36 -15.81 2.89
N ARG A 147 -5.26 -14.96 3.92
CA ARG A 147 -6.09 -15.01 5.15
C ARG A 147 -6.84 -13.72 5.41
N VAL A 148 -7.11 -12.94 4.36
CA VAL A 148 -7.79 -11.65 4.47
C VAL A 148 -8.72 -11.40 3.30
N ARG A 149 -9.83 -10.69 3.58
CA ARG A 149 -10.67 -10.06 2.57
C ARG A 149 -11.06 -8.64 2.98
N LYS A 150 -11.39 -7.82 1.99
CA LYS A 150 -12.11 -6.56 2.22
C LYS A 150 -13.58 -6.87 2.46
N ASP A 151 -14.10 -6.45 3.60
CA ASP A 151 -15.52 -6.33 3.86
C ASP A 151 -15.99 -4.95 3.39
N VAL A 152 -16.70 -4.92 2.26
CA VAL A 152 -17.14 -3.68 1.61
C VAL A 152 -18.25 -3.02 2.41
N GLU A 153 -19.19 -3.80 2.96
CA GLU A 153 -20.32 -3.30 3.74
C GLU A 153 -19.84 -2.62 5.03
N GLN A 154 -18.91 -3.25 5.74
CA GLN A 154 -18.35 -2.69 6.98
C GLN A 154 -17.12 -1.80 6.78
N ASN A 155 -16.75 -1.57 5.52
CA ASN A 155 -15.59 -0.81 5.07
C ASN A 155 -14.27 -1.17 5.81
N ARG A 156 -13.97 -2.44 6.01
CA ARG A 156 -12.80 -2.89 6.79
C ARG A 156 -12.18 -4.18 6.24
N PHE A 157 -10.96 -4.49 6.64
CA PHE A 157 -10.33 -5.78 6.37
C PHE A 157 -10.65 -6.75 7.52
N VAL A 158 -10.97 -7.99 7.17
CA VAL A 158 -11.30 -9.06 8.12
C VAL A 158 -10.57 -10.34 7.73
N SER A 159 -10.25 -11.15 8.74
CA SER A 159 -9.71 -12.49 8.52
C SER A 159 -10.73 -13.37 7.78
N LEU A 160 -10.21 -14.29 6.96
CA LEU A 160 -10.98 -15.36 6.32
C LEU A 160 -11.28 -16.51 7.29
#